data_AF-A0A531N3J4-F1
#
_entry.id   AF-A0A531N3J4-F1
#
_cell.length_a   1.000
_cell.length_b   1.000
_cell.length_c   1.000
_cell.angle_alpha   90.00
_cell.angle_beta   90.00
_cell.angle_gamma   90.00
#
_symmetry.space_group_name_H-M   'P 1'
#
loop_
_entity.id
_entity.type
_entity.pdbx_description
1 polymer ?
#
loop_
_entity_poly.entity_id
_entity_poly.type
_entity_poly.pdbx_seq_one_letter_code
_entity_poly.pdbx_strand_id
1 'polypeptide(L)' 'MYLIQILLPRADNDGRPFPREEFDRIKEELASRFKGATAYLQAPAEGLWRQGEESDRDDIVIFEVMTEEIDLA' A
#
# COMPACT_ATOMS: atom_id res chain seq x y z
N MET A 1 18.31 9.80 2.43
CA MET A 1 17.25 9.74 1.41
C MET A 1 16.81 8.30 1.26
N TYR A 2 15.59 8.02 1.66
CA TYR A 2 15.00 6.70 1.80
C TYR A 2 13.68 6.66 1.05
N LEU A 3 13.45 5.54 0.35
CA LEU A 3 12.14 5.20 -0.21
C LEU A 3 11.44 4.27 0.79
N ILE A 4 10.27 4.69 1.26
CA ILE A 4 9.38 3.87 2.08
C ILE A 4 8.25 3.38 1.19
N GLN A 5 8.11 2.06 1.09
CA GLN A 5 7.00 1.41 0.39
C GLN A 5 6.03 0.81 1.39
N ILE A 6 4.77 1.22 1.32
CA ILE A 6 3.69 0.74 2.19
C ILE A 6 2.74 -0.10 1.33
N LEU A 7 2.64 -1.39 1.65
CA LEU A 7 1.77 -2.32 0.95
C LEU A 7 0.52 -2.53 1.80
N LEU A 8 -0.64 -2.12 1.30
CA LEU A 8 -1.92 -2.27 1.99
C LEU A 8 -2.83 -3.25 1.23
N PRO A 9 -3.50 -4.19 1.93
CA PRO A 9 -4.49 -5.04 1.32
C PRO A 9 -5.70 -4.20 0.88
N ARG A 10 -6.40 -4.62 -0.17
CA ARG A 10 -7.65 -3.98 -0.61
C ARG A 10 -8.88 -4.53 0.07
N ALA A 11 -8.77 -5.59 0.86
CA ALA A 11 -9.86 -6.17 1.61
C ALA A 11 -9.42 -6.56 3.03
N ASP A 12 -10.40 -6.69 3.93
CA ASP A 12 -10.18 -7.23 5.26
C ASP A 12 -10.00 -8.78 5.23
N ASN A 13 -9.78 -9.37 6.40
CA ASN A 13 -9.59 -10.82 6.54
C ASN A 13 -10.83 -11.65 6.15
N ASP A 14 -12.01 -11.01 6.06
CA ASP A 14 -13.26 -11.63 5.60
C ASP A 14 -13.48 -11.43 4.10
N GLY A 15 -12.51 -10.84 3.38
CA GLY A 15 -12.57 -10.54 1.95
C GLY A 15 -13.44 -9.34 1.59
N ARG A 16 -13.82 -8.48 2.56
CA ARG A 16 -14.63 -7.29 2.29
C ARG A 16 -13.74 -6.15 1.82
N PRO A 17 -14.00 -5.55 0.64
CA PRO A 17 -13.16 -4.50 0.09
C PRO A 17 -13.22 -3.21 0.92
N PHE A 18 -12.07 -2.57 1.10
CA PHE A 18 -11.99 -1.24 1.68
C PHE A 18 -12.49 -0.18 0.67
N PRO A 19 -13.17 0.88 1.16
CA PRO A 19 -13.60 1.99 0.31
C PRO A 19 -12.40 2.70 -0.32
N ARG A 20 -12.55 3.20 -1.55
CA ARG A 20 -11.50 3.93 -2.26
C ARG A 20 -11.10 5.21 -1.51
N GLU A 21 -12.05 5.81 -0.83
CA GLU A 21 -11.92 7.04 -0.06
C GLU A 21 -10.91 6.89 1.08
N GLU A 22 -10.75 5.70 1.67
CA GLU A 22 -9.75 5.46 2.70
C GLU A 22 -8.34 5.54 2.12
N PHE A 23 -8.11 4.98 0.93
CA PHE A 23 -6.82 5.08 0.26
C PHE A 23 -6.51 6.52 -0.20
N ASP A 24 -7.52 7.27 -0.64
CA ASP A 24 -7.37 8.68 -0.99
C ASP A 24 -6.97 9.52 0.24
N ARG A 25 -7.57 9.27 1.42
CA ARG A 25 -7.18 9.93 2.68
C ARG A 25 -5.73 9.62 3.07
N ILE A 26 -5.31 8.36 2.99
CA ILE A 26 -3.93 7.95 3.27
C ILE A 26 -2.97 8.68 2.33
N LYS A 27 -3.29 8.77 1.04
CA LYS A 27 -2.50 9.51 0.05
C LYS A 27 -2.32 10.97 0.44
N GLU A 28 -3.41 11.64 0.83
CA GLU A 28 -3.39 13.05 1.25
C GLU A 28 -2.56 13.25 2.52
N GLU A 29 -2.68 12.37 3.51
CA GLU A 29 -1.89 12.41 4.75
C GLU A 29 -0.39 12.26 4.47
N LEU A 30 -0.01 11.27 3.65
CA LEU A 30 1.38 11.04 3.28
C LEU A 30 1.94 12.21 2.47
N ALA A 31 1.18 12.74 1.52
CA ALA A 31 1.61 13.90 0.72
C ALA A 31 1.78 15.17 1.59
N SER A 32 0.88 15.38 2.56
CA SER A 32 0.94 16.51 3.50
C SER A 32 2.17 16.45 4.40
N ARG A 33 2.48 15.28 4.96
CA ARG A 33 3.59 15.11 5.92
C ARG A 33 4.97 15.11 5.26
N PHE A 34 5.11 14.46 4.11
CA PHE A 34 6.42 14.23 3.49
C PHE A 34 6.70 15.16 2.29
N LYS A 35 5.85 16.18 2.08
CA LYS A 35 5.94 17.15 0.96
C LYS A 35 5.89 16.50 -0.43
N GLY A 36 5.45 15.25 -0.51
CA GLY A 36 5.27 14.47 -1.73
C GLY A 36 5.08 12.98 -1.44
N ALA A 37 4.00 12.40 -1.97
CA ALA A 37 3.75 10.96 -1.93
C ALA A 37 3.15 10.51 -3.26
N THR A 38 3.63 9.37 -3.76
CA THR A 38 3.09 8.74 -4.98
C THR A 38 2.35 7.49 -4.56
N ALA A 39 1.08 7.37 -4.93
CA ALA A 39 0.29 6.16 -4.69
C ALA A 39 0.09 5.43 -6.03
N TYR A 40 0.49 4.17 -6.08
CA TYR A 40 0.20 3.25 -7.18
C TYR A 40 -0.99 2.37 -6.75
N LEU A 41 -2.16 2.64 -7.32
CA LEU A 41 -3.42 1.95 -7.01
C LEU A 41 -3.54 0.55 -7.61
N GLN A 42 -2.69 0.20 -8.59
CA GLN A 42 -2.69 -1.13 -9.21
C GLN A 42 -1.27 -1.48 -9.66
N ALA A 43 -0.53 -2.15 -8.79
CA ALA A 43 0.40 -3.16 -9.28
C ALA A 43 -0.38 -4.48 -9.19
N PRO A 44 -0.49 -5.29 -10.26
CA PRO A 44 -0.76 -6.70 -10.08
C PRO A 44 0.43 -7.25 -9.31
N ALA A 45 0.36 -7.22 -7.98
CA ALA A 45 1.19 -8.07 -7.20
C ALA A 45 0.64 -9.47 -7.46
N GLU A 46 1.14 -10.13 -8.51
CA GLU A 46 1.15 -11.59 -8.55
C GLU A 46 2.06 -12.03 -7.40
N GLY A 47 1.56 -11.87 -6.17
CA GLY A 47 2.13 -12.45 -4.98
C GLY A 47 1.95 -13.93 -5.14
N LEU A 48 3.00 -14.58 -5.66
CA LEU A 48 3.07 -16.03 -5.75
C LEU A 48 3.26 -16.56 -4.33
N TRP A 49 2.24 -16.41 -3.49
CA TRP A 49 2.17 -17.01 -2.17
C TRP A 49 2.04 -18.52 -2.39
N ARG A 50 3.17 -19.22 -2.43
CA ARG A 50 3.19 -20.69 -2.45
C ARG A 50 2.74 -21.22 -1.09
N GLN A 51 1.46 -21.12 -0.78
CA GLN A 51 0.78 -21.98 0.20
C GLN A 51 -0.62 -22.30 -0.33
N GLY A 52 -0.77 -23.47 -0.96
CA GLY A 52 -2.07 -24.03 -1.32
C GLY A 52 -2.48 -23.82 -2.78
N GLU A 53 -3.30 -24.73 -3.29
CA GLU A 53 -3.71 -24.86 -4.70
C GLU A 53 -4.68 -23.76 -5.20
N GLU A 54 -4.94 -22.72 -4.42
CA GLU A 54 -5.74 -21.55 -4.82
C GLU A 54 -4.85 -20.30 -4.90
N SER A 55 -4.62 -19.83 -6.12
CA SER A 55 -4.02 -18.53 -6.36
C SER A 55 -5.06 -17.44 -6.07
N ASP A 56 -5.26 -17.12 -4.79
CA ASP A 56 -6.06 -15.95 -4.42
C ASP A 56 -5.36 -14.69 -4.90
N ARG A 57 -6.03 -13.95 -5.80
CA ARG A 57 -5.57 -12.65 -6.28
C ARG A 57 -5.79 -11.64 -5.17
N ASP A 58 -4.82 -11.50 -4.28
CA ASP A 58 -4.77 -10.39 -3.34
C ASP A 58 -4.36 -9.11 -4.09
N ASP A 59 -5.37 -8.33 -4.49
CA ASP A 59 -5.11 -6.99 -4.98
C ASP A 59 -4.59 -6.11 -3.82
N ILE A 60 -3.42 -5.50 -4.00
CA ILE A 60 -2.82 -4.58 -3.03
C ILE A 60 -2.73 -3.16 -3.60
N VAL A 61 -2.68 -2.19 -2.69
CA VAL A 61 -2.32 -0.80 -3.01
C VAL A 61 -0.93 -0.52 -2.46
N ILE A 62 -0.08 0.10 -3.28
CA ILE A 62 1.28 0.46 -2.89
C ILE A 62 1.39 1.98 -2.78
N PHE A 63 1.84 2.47 -1.64
CA PHE A 63 2.21 3.86 -1.44
C PHE A 63 3.72 4.00 -1.36
N GLU A 64 4.25 5.00 -2.04
CA GLU A 64 5.67 5.31 -2.10
C GLU A 64 5.90 6.73 -1.56
N VAL A 65 6.78 6.81 -0.57
CA VAL A 65 7.14 8.07 0.11
C VAL A 65 8.66 8.20 0.14
N MET A 66 9.15 9.37 -0.24
CA MET A 66 10.56 9.72 -0.15
C MET A 66 10.80 10.58 1.09
N THR A 67 11.74 10.20 1.96
CA THR A 67 12.13 10.98 3.14
C THR A 67 13.65 11.06 3.28
N GLU A 68 14.17 12.12 3.88
CA GLU A 68 15.61 12.29 4.08
C GLU A 68 16.15 11.41 5.21
N GLU A 69 15.37 11.28 6.28
CA GLU A 69 15.71 10.59 7.53
C GLU A 69 14.60 9.59 7.94
N ILE A 70 15.00 8.55 8.67
CA ILE A 70 14.10 7.57 9.30
C ILE A 70 14.33 7.65 10.80
N ASP A 71 13.26 7.86 11.56
CA ASP A 71 13.29 7.73 13.01
C ASP A 71 13.16 6.24 13.37
N LEU A 72 14.20 5.70 14.01
CA LEU A 72 14.30 4.28 14.42
C LEU A 72 14.05 4.09 15.93
N ALA A 73 13.57 5.13 16.61
CA ALA A 73 13.40 5.16 18.07
C ALA A 73 12.48 4.06 18.62
#